data_AF-A0A7Y8K1L9-F1
#
_entry.id   AF-A0A7Y8K1L9-F1
#
_cell.length_a   1.000
_cell.length_b   1.000
_cell.length_c   1.000
_cell.angle_alpha   90.00
_cell.angle_beta   90.00
_cell.angle_gamma   90.00
#
_symmetry.space_group_name_H-M   'P 1'
#
loop_
_entity.id
_entity.type
_entity.pdbx_description
1 polymer ?
#
loop_
_entity_poly.entity_id
_entity_poly.type
_entity_poly.pdbx_seq_one_letter_code
_entity_poly.pdbx_strand_id
1 'polypeptide(L)'
;LALTAVRETFEETGLILGRPAPPASVAGPWREYRQAGALPDLSVLSYIARAITPPGRTRRFDARFFMAPVEGLRDPDRIEGSGELDEIAWLPLDEARALDLPAITRFVLGEMAERLTHPNRPLPFVRMVRGQHVVEHRD
;
A
#
# COMPACT_ATOMS: atom_id res chain seq x y z
N LEU A 1 -2.45 -7.98 7.91
CA LEU A 1 -2.62 -7.29 6.60
C LEU A 1 -2.25 -5.82 6.70
N ALA A 2 -2.93 -4.98 7.49
CA ALA A 2 -2.56 -3.56 7.62
C ALA A 2 -1.12 -3.36 8.15
N LEU A 3 -0.74 -4.07 9.22
CA LEU A 3 0.66 -4.09 9.70
C LEU A 3 1.66 -4.59 8.65
N THR A 4 1.24 -5.47 7.74
CA THR A 4 2.08 -5.94 6.64
C THR A 4 2.35 -4.79 5.67
N ALA A 5 1.31 -4.02 5.30
CA ALA A 5 1.48 -2.85 4.43
C ALA A 5 2.47 -1.84 5.03
N VAL A 6 2.34 -1.52 6.33
CA VAL A 6 3.29 -0.61 7.01
C VAL A 6 4.72 -1.15 6.98
N ARG A 7 4.89 -2.43 7.27
CA ARG A 7 6.21 -3.07 7.30
C ARG A 7 6.86 -3.10 5.91
N GLU A 8 6.15 -3.55 4.89
CA GLU A 8 6.67 -3.63 3.52
C GLU A 8 6.99 -2.23 2.97
N THR A 9 6.15 -1.22 3.24
CA THR A 9 6.49 0.17 2.89
C THR A 9 7.82 0.61 3.53
N PHE A 10 8.04 0.29 4.81
CA PHE A 10 9.31 0.61 5.45
C PHE A 10 10.48 -0.21 4.88
N GLU A 11 10.33 -1.52 4.69
CA GLU A 11 11.40 -2.37 4.18
C GLU A 11 11.80 -1.99 2.74
N GLU A 12 10.83 -1.71 1.87
CA GLU A 12 11.08 -1.39 0.46
C GLU A 12 11.55 0.06 0.24
N THR A 13 11.11 1.01 1.07
CA THR A 13 11.34 2.46 0.81
C THR A 13 12.05 3.22 1.93
N GLY A 14 12.16 2.63 3.13
CA GLY A 14 12.63 3.33 4.34
C GLY A 14 11.60 4.26 4.97
N LEU A 15 10.47 4.52 4.30
CA LEU A 15 9.43 5.42 4.79
C LEU A 15 8.75 4.85 6.03
N ILE A 16 8.69 5.66 7.09
CA ILE A 16 8.09 5.29 8.38
C ILE A 16 6.67 5.85 8.45
N LEU A 17 5.68 4.98 8.25
CA LEU A 17 4.27 5.29 8.52
C LEU A 17 3.89 4.95 9.97
N GLY A 18 3.97 5.94 10.84
CA GLY A 18 3.63 5.76 12.23
C GLY A 18 4.03 6.92 13.12
N ARG A 19 3.75 6.76 14.42
CA ARG A 19 3.95 7.80 15.42
C ARG A 19 5.30 7.65 16.13
N PRO A 20 5.91 8.75 16.60
CA PRO A 20 7.11 8.72 17.42
C PRO A 20 6.92 7.86 18.67
N ALA A 21 7.96 7.09 19.02
CA ALA A 21 8.00 6.29 20.23
C ALA A 21 9.47 6.08 20.66
N PRO A 22 9.74 5.80 21.94
CA PRO A 22 11.08 5.41 22.36
C PRO A 22 11.61 4.24 21.50
N PRO A 23 12.87 4.31 21.02
CA PRO A 23 13.51 3.18 20.38
C PRO A 23 13.46 1.94 21.26
N ALA A 24 13.16 0.79 20.66
CA ALA A 24 13.13 -0.48 21.38
C ALA A 24 13.89 -1.55 20.62
N SER A 25 14.64 -2.37 21.36
CA SER A 25 15.23 -3.59 20.82
C SER A 25 14.16 -4.67 20.75
N VAL A 26 13.72 -4.99 19.54
CA VAL A 26 12.81 -6.11 19.28
C VAL A 26 13.47 -7.11 18.34
N ALA A 27 13.01 -8.36 18.36
CA ALA A 27 13.43 -9.38 17.41
C ALA A 27 12.54 -9.39 16.16
N GLY A 28 13.04 -10.01 15.09
CA GLY A 28 12.29 -10.19 13.85
C GLY A 28 12.26 -8.92 12.97
N PRO A 29 11.32 -8.89 12.01
CA PRO A 29 11.37 -7.91 10.91
C PRO A 29 11.02 -6.48 11.34
N TRP A 30 10.52 -6.29 12.57
CA TRP A 30 10.24 -4.96 13.12
C TRP A 30 11.45 -4.31 13.81
N ARG A 31 12.61 -4.99 13.84
CA ARG A 31 13.81 -4.54 14.56
C ARG A 31 14.20 -3.12 14.16
N GLU A 32 14.45 -2.89 12.88
CA GLU A 32 14.92 -1.62 12.35
C GLU A 32 13.85 -0.52 12.52
N TYR A 33 12.59 -0.84 12.21
CA TYR A 33 11.45 0.06 12.42
C TYR A 33 11.34 0.54 13.88
N ARG A 34 11.49 -0.38 14.86
CA ARG A 34 11.43 -0.03 16.29
C ARG A 34 12.70 0.67 16.77
N GLN A 35 13.87 0.34 16.22
CA GLN A 35 15.13 1.04 16.50
C GLN A 35 15.10 2.49 16.00
N ALA A 36 14.42 2.75 14.88
CA ALA A 36 14.19 4.10 14.38
C ALA A 36 13.29 4.95 15.30
N GLY A 37 12.68 4.37 16.34
CA GLY A 37 11.86 5.11 17.30
C GLY A 37 10.44 5.37 16.80
N ALA A 38 9.82 4.39 16.15
CA ALA A 38 8.46 4.51 15.63
C ALA A 38 7.56 3.37 16.10
N LEU A 39 6.27 3.65 16.32
CA LEU A 39 5.22 2.64 16.44
C LEU A 39 4.29 2.76 15.22
N PRO A 40 3.90 1.64 14.57
CA PRO A 40 3.00 1.70 13.42
C PRO A 40 1.67 2.33 13.82
N ASP A 41 1.18 3.26 13.01
CA ASP A 41 -0.14 3.87 13.18
C ASP A 41 -1.08 3.36 12.10
N LEU A 42 -2.05 2.53 12.50
CA LEU A 42 -3.04 1.99 11.57
C LEU A 42 -4.25 2.91 11.42
N SER A 43 -4.40 3.92 12.28
CA SER A 43 -5.56 4.81 12.25
C SER A 43 -5.55 5.73 11.02
N VAL A 44 -4.38 5.96 10.42
CA VAL A 44 -4.20 6.74 9.19
C VAL A 44 -4.40 5.91 7.92
N LEU A 45 -4.49 4.59 8.03
CA LEU A 45 -4.69 3.71 6.87
C LEU A 45 -6.16 3.62 6.49
N SER A 46 -6.44 3.98 5.25
CA SER A 46 -7.71 3.68 4.60
C SER A 46 -7.56 2.44 3.73
N TYR A 47 -8.39 1.43 3.96
CA TYR A 47 -8.48 0.28 3.07
C TYR A 47 -9.22 0.68 1.78
N ILE A 48 -8.66 0.37 0.60
CA ILE A 48 -9.20 0.89 -0.67
C ILE A 48 -9.55 -0.18 -1.70
N ALA A 49 -8.94 -1.37 -1.66
CA ALA A 49 -9.25 -2.44 -2.61
C ALA A 49 -8.78 -3.82 -2.16
N ARG A 50 -9.44 -4.85 -2.67
CA ARG A 50 -8.95 -6.24 -2.70
C ARG A 50 -8.82 -6.73 -4.12
N ALA A 51 -7.75 -7.44 -4.43
CA ALA A 51 -7.62 -8.10 -5.72
C ALA A 51 -7.02 -9.50 -5.59
N ILE A 52 -7.68 -10.47 -6.21
CA ILE A 52 -7.18 -11.84 -6.30
C ILE A 52 -6.71 -12.12 -7.72
N THR A 53 -5.46 -12.57 -7.85
CA THR A 53 -4.90 -13.00 -9.13
C THR A 53 -5.77 -14.13 -9.75
N PRO A 54 -6.06 -14.06 -11.06
CA PRO A 54 -6.81 -15.09 -11.77
C PRO A 54 -6.31 -16.52 -11.51
N PRO A 55 -7.21 -17.52 -11.54
CA PRO A 55 -6.80 -18.93 -11.51
C PRO A 55 -5.94 -19.26 -12.75
N GLY A 56 -5.06 -20.26 -12.62
CA GLY A 56 -4.19 -20.73 -13.72
C GLY A 56 -2.89 -19.94 -13.91
N ARG A 57 -2.64 -18.87 -13.13
CA ARG A 57 -1.32 -18.23 -13.08
C ARG A 57 -0.38 -19.01 -12.16
N THR A 58 0.89 -19.15 -12.56
CA THR A 58 1.95 -19.83 -11.79
C THR A 58 2.14 -19.24 -10.39
N ARG A 59 1.99 -17.91 -10.27
CA ARG A 59 1.97 -17.19 -9.00
C ARG A 59 0.63 -16.49 -8.82
N ARG A 60 0.08 -16.56 -7.62
CA ARG A 60 -1.22 -15.98 -7.27
C ARG A 60 -1.12 -15.23 -5.96
N PHE A 61 -1.77 -14.07 -5.93
CA PHE A 61 -1.83 -13.19 -4.79
C PHE A 61 -3.28 -12.89 -4.44
N ASP A 62 -3.51 -12.65 -3.15
CA ASP A 62 -4.75 -12.06 -2.63
C ASP A 62 -4.36 -10.73 -1.96
N ALA A 63 -4.19 -9.71 -2.80
CA ALA A 63 -3.63 -8.43 -2.42
C ALA A 63 -4.71 -7.53 -1.79
N ARG A 64 -4.33 -6.81 -0.74
CA ARG A 64 -5.13 -5.77 -0.09
C ARG A 64 -4.35 -4.47 -0.19
N PHE A 65 -5.01 -3.44 -0.70
CA PHE A 65 -4.42 -2.13 -0.91
C PHE A 65 -4.93 -1.16 0.15
N PHE A 66 -4.01 -0.35 0.66
CA PHE A 66 -4.29 0.70 1.63
C PHE A 66 -3.73 2.01 1.08
N MET A 67 -4.36 3.13 1.44
CA MET A 67 -3.82 4.47 1.23
C MET A 67 -3.59 5.15 2.57
N ALA A 68 -2.60 6.02 2.63
CA ALA A 68 -2.30 6.85 3.79
C ALA A 68 -2.02 8.28 3.33
N PRO A 69 -2.37 9.31 4.13
CA PRO A 69 -1.91 10.67 3.90
C PRO A 69 -0.40 10.78 4.13
N VAL A 70 0.26 11.70 3.43
CA VAL A 70 1.71 11.96 3.59
C VAL A 70 2.03 12.45 5.00
N GLU A 71 1.08 13.12 5.65
CA GLU A 71 1.14 13.58 7.04
C GLU A 71 1.21 12.44 8.05
N GLY A 72 0.88 11.21 7.64
CA GLY A 72 1.09 10.01 8.45
C GLY A 72 2.53 9.51 8.43
N LEU A 73 3.37 10.00 7.51
CA LEU A 73 4.79 9.68 7.44
C LEU A 73 5.58 10.55 8.42
N ARG A 74 6.59 9.94 9.04
CA ARG A 74 7.48 10.67 9.96
C ARG A 74 8.42 11.63 9.23
N ASP A 75 8.92 11.20 8.08
CA ASP A 75 9.83 11.95 7.21
C ASP A 75 9.61 11.48 5.75
N PRO A 76 8.83 12.21 4.95
CA PRO A 76 8.49 11.80 3.57
C PRO A 76 9.64 11.97 2.57
N ASP A 77 10.67 12.73 2.93
CA ASP A 77 11.83 13.00 2.06
C ASP A 77 12.97 12.00 2.31
N ARG A 78 12.95 11.28 3.44
CA ARG A 78 13.94 10.27 3.80
C ARG A 78 13.57 8.90 3.24
N ILE A 79 13.98 8.66 1.99
CA ILE A 79 13.83 7.39 1.29
C ILE A 79 15.14 6.61 1.39
N GLU A 80 15.14 5.52 2.16
CA GLU A 80 16.28 4.65 2.44
C GLU A 80 15.81 3.18 2.40
N GLY A 81 15.42 2.70 1.22
CA GLY A 81 14.91 1.36 1.01
C GLY A 81 15.96 0.24 1.06
N SER A 82 15.51 -1.01 0.97
CA SER A 82 16.36 -2.21 0.95
C SER A 82 17.30 -2.33 -0.26
N GLY A 83 17.09 -1.52 -1.30
CA GLY A 83 17.78 -1.62 -2.59
C GLY A 83 17.15 -2.61 -3.56
N GLU A 84 15.99 -3.19 -3.23
CA GLU A 84 15.22 -4.04 -4.16
C GLU A 84 14.55 -3.24 -5.29
N LEU A 85 14.34 -1.94 -5.10
CA LEU A 85 13.76 -1.03 -6.07
C LEU A 85 14.85 -0.18 -6.72
N ASP A 86 14.82 -0.06 -8.06
CA ASP A 86 15.79 0.73 -8.82
C ASP A 86 15.65 2.25 -8.55
N GLU A 87 14.41 2.74 -8.53
CA GLU A 87 14.08 4.15 -8.34
C GLU A 87 12.79 4.29 -7.50
N ILE A 88 12.79 5.25 -6.59
CA ILE A 88 11.64 5.60 -5.77
C ILE A 88 11.41 7.11 -5.90
N ALA A 89 10.21 7.49 -6.28
CA ALA A 89 9.84 8.88 -6.50
C ALA A 89 8.38 9.15 -6.09
N TRP A 90 8.13 10.39 -5.65
CA TRP A 90 6.79 10.94 -5.53
C TRP A 90 6.35 11.47 -6.90
N LEU A 91 5.20 10.99 -7.40
CA LEU A 91 4.68 11.36 -8.71
C LEU A 91 3.29 12.01 -8.59
N PRO A 92 2.99 13.04 -9.39
CA PRO A 92 1.62 13.43 -9.66
C PRO A 92 0.79 12.24 -10.16
N LEU A 93 -0.49 12.18 -9.77
CA LEU A 93 -1.34 11.03 -10.07
C LEU A 93 -1.55 10.81 -11.57
N ASP A 94 -1.63 11.88 -12.34
CA ASP A 94 -1.75 11.86 -13.80
C ASP A 94 -0.48 11.33 -14.46
N GLU A 95 0.69 11.73 -13.99
CA GLU A 95 1.98 11.18 -14.45
C GLU A 95 2.09 9.69 -14.10
N ALA A 96 1.77 9.30 -12.86
CA ALA A 96 1.81 7.90 -12.43
C ALA A 96 0.90 7.01 -13.30
N ARG A 97 -0.28 7.52 -13.70
CA ARG A 97 -1.22 6.79 -14.56
C ARG A 97 -0.73 6.61 -16.00
N ALA A 98 0.21 7.44 -16.46
CA ALA A 98 0.80 7.33 -17.79
C ALA A 98 1.90 6.27 -17.89
N LEU A 99 2.38 5.74 -16.76
CA LEU A 99 3.41 4.69 -16.72
C LEU A 99 2.85 3.32 -17.17
N ASP A 100 3.74 2.43 -17.63
CA ASP A 100 3.40 1.03 -17.93
C ASP A 100 3.21 0.22 -16.64
N LEU A 101 2.03 0.36 -16.06
CA LEU A 101 1.67 -0.29 -14.80
C LEU A 101 0.94 -1.63 -15.02
N PRO A 102 1.00 -2.57 -14.05
CA PRO A 102 0.08 -3.69 -14.01
C PRO A 102 -1.38 -3.20 -13.99
N ALA A 103 -2.28 -3.92 -14.65
CA ALA A 103 -3.70 -3.52 -14.76
C ALA A 103 -4.37 -3.30 -13.39
N ILE A 104 -3.99 -4.11 -12.39
CA ILE A 104 -4.51 -3.94 -11.03
C ILE A 104 -4.02 -2.64 -10.38
N THR A 105 -2.77 -2.24 -10.60
CA THR A 105 -2.21 -0.99 -10.05
C THR A 105 -2.94 0.21 -10.63
N ARG A 106 -3.19 0.23 -11.96
CA ARG A 106 -4.02 1.28 -12.60
C ARG A 106 -5.42 1.34 -12.00
N PHE A 107 -6.06 0.19 -11.79
CA PHE A 107 -7.39 0.11 -11.17
C PHE A 107 -7.38 0.71 -9.76
N VAL A 108 -6.39 0.37 -8.93
CA VAL A 108 -6.28 0.88 -7.55
C VAL A 108 -6.01 2.39 -7.52
N LEU A 109 -5.17 2.92 -8.42
CA LEU A 109 -4.99 4.38 -8.59
C LEU A 109 -6.28 5.08 -9.06
N GLY A 110 -7.11 4.37 -9.84
CA GLY A 110 -8.50 4.74 -10.15
C GLY A 110 -9.32 4.95 -8.90
N GLU A 111 -9.45 3.88 -8.12
CA GLU A 111 -10.28 3.82 -6.92
C GLU A 111 -9.79 4.77 -5.82
N MET A 112 -8.48 4.95 -5.67
CA MET A 112 -7.90 5.93 -4.75
C MET A 112 -8.41 7.35 -5.08
N ALA A 113 -8.31 7.77 -6.35
CA ALA A 113 -8.72 9.10 -6.79
C ALA A 113 -10.22 9.35 -6.56
N GLU A 114 -11.02 8.36 -6.87
CA GLU A 114 -12.46 8.37 -6.63
C GLU A 114 -12.81 8.42 -5.13
N ARG A 115 -12.01 7.78 -4.28
CA ARG A 115 -12.22 7.76 -2.83
C ARG A 115 -11.80 9.07 -2.16
N LEU A 116 -10.85 9.80 -2.72
CA LEU A 116 -10.51 11.16 -2.28
C LEU A 116 -11.68 12.13 -2.46
N THR A 117 -12.51 11.93 -3.50
CA THR A 117 -13.72 12.73 -3.75
C THR A 117 -14.96 12.16 -3.06
N HIS A 118 -15.04 10.83 -2.91
CA HIS A 118 -16.16 10.12 -2.29
C HIS A 118 -15.68 9.14 -1.20
N PRO A 119 -15.35 9.63 0.02
CA PRO A 119 -14.72 8.81 1.06
C PRO A 119 -15.51 7.56 1.47
N ASN A 120 -16.84 7.65 1.39
CA ASN A 120 -17.77 6.59 1.80
C ASN A 120 -18.19 5.66 0.65
N ARG A 121 -17.52 5.71 -0.52
CA ARG A 121 -17.84 4.79 -1.62
C ARG A 121 -17.57 3.34 -1.20
N PRO A 122 -18.37 2.36 -1.65
CA PRO A 122 -18.17 0.98 -1.26
C PRO A 122 -16.83 0.42 -1.80
N LEU A 123 -16.34 -0.63 -1.15
CA LEU A 123 -15.00 -1.17 -1.37
C LEU A 123 -14.96 -2.15 -2.54
N PRO A 124 -14.10 -1.92 -3.54
CA PRO A 124 -13.96 -2.81 -4.68
C PRO A 124 -13.24 -4.11 -4.30
N PHE A 125 -13.81 -5.22 -4.74
CA PHE A 125 -13.22 -6.54 -4.73
C PHE A 125 -13.12 -7.09 -6.15
N VAL A 126 -11.89 -7.15 -6.65
CA VAL A 126 -11.54 -7.62 -7.99
C VAL A 126 -11.16 -9.09 -7.95
N ARG A 127 -11.84 -9.90 -8.77
CA ARG A 127 -11.54 -11.33 -8.93
C ARG A 127 -11.91 -11.80 -10.33
N MET A 128 -11.45 -13.00 -10.71
CA MET A 128 -11.90 -13.65 -11.93
C MET A 128 -12.90 -14.77 -11.61
N VAL A 129 -14.03 -14.79 -12.32
CA VAL A 129 -15.09 -15.81 -12.20
C VAL A 129 -15.43 -16.30 -13.60
N ARG A 130 -15.29 -17.62 -13.85
CA ARG A 130 -15.59 -18.23 -15.16
C ARG A 130 -14.90 -17.50 -16.33
N GLY A 131 -13.64 -17.11 -16.14
CA GLY A 131 -12.83 -16.40 -17.16
C GLY A 131 -13.10 -14.89 -17.28
N GLN A 132 -14.06 -14.35 -16.53
CA GLN A 132 -14.43 -12.93 -16.58
C GLN A 132 -13.90 -12.18 -15.36
N HIS A 133 -13.33 -10.99 -15.56
CA HIS A 133 -13.02 -10.07 -14.47
C HIS A 133 -14.33 -9.54 -13.88
N VAL A 134 -14.48 -9.67 -12.57
CA VAL A 134 -15.63 -9.21 -11.80
C VAL A 134 -15.14 -8.23 -10.74
N VAL A 135 -15.79 -7.07 -10.67
CA VAL A 135 -15.61 -6.09 -9.60
C VAL A 135 -16.90 -6.05 -8.79
N GLU A 136 -16.83 -6.52 -7.55
CA GLU A 136 -17.91 -6.41 -6.58
C GLU A 136 -17.63 -5.24 -5.64
N HIS A 137 -18.66 -4.46 -5.33
CA HIS A 137 -18.57 -3.43 -4.29
C HIS A 137 -19.18 -3.98 -3.02
N ARG A 138 -18.42 -3.93 -1.92
CA ARG A 138 -18.85 -4.37 -0.60
C ARG A 138 -18.92 -3.16 0.32
N ASP A 139 -19.98 -3.09 1.13
CA ASP A 139 -20.07 -2.12 2.22
C ASP A 139 -19.03 -2.41 3.30
#